data_AF-A0A7D5E0Z5-F1
#
_entry.id   AF-A0A7D5E0Z5-F1
#
_cell.length_a   1.000
_cell.length_b   1.000
_cell.length_c   1.000
_cell.angle_alpha   90.00
_cell.angle_beta   90.00
_cell.angle_gamma   90.00
#
_symmetry.space_group_name_H-M   'P 1'
#
loop_
_entity.id
_entity.type
_entity.pdbx_description
1 polymer ?
#
loop_
_entity_poly.entity_id
_entity_poly.type
_entity_poly.pdbx_seq_one_letter_code
_entity_poly.pdbx_strand_id
1 'polypeptide(L)'
;MDPLVLPLQQLDPFGVQQSLGVAGRAVGTFLGTLIVGALLLAFVDEWFERLLGVVDEEPIPSFLWGIGTLVVFVCVGIIFVITVIGLLLLLPLLVVGLLLKFAGDALVYVYVGGRAAEGLDWETSRWGHLVVGAVFAGLVAAVPAVGGLISFVISSIGVGAIVHTWYRKYDESA
;
A
#
# COMPACT_ATOMS: atom_id res chain seq x y z
N MET A 1 43.78 30.85 -1.28
CA MET A 1 43.04 29.57 -1.19
C MET A 1 42.81 29.33 0.27
N ASP A 2 41.65 29.70 0.81
CA ASP A 2 41.33 29.53 2.24
C ASP A 2 40.92 28.08 2.52
N PRO A 3 41.69 27.32 3.32
CA PRO A 3 41.36 25.94 3.68
C PRO A 3 40.32 25.84 4.82
N LEU A 4 39.62 26.93 5.17
CA LEU A 4 38.74 27.00 6.33
C LEU A 4 37.25 27.12 6.01
N VAL A 5 36.86 27.03 4.74
CA VAL A 5 35.43 26.91 4.36
C VAL A 5 35.09 25.44 4.18
N LEU A 6 35.09 24.68 5.28
CA LEU A 6 34.36 23.42 5.31
C LEU A 6 32.89 23.76 5.04
N PRO A 7 32.24 23.18 4.01
CA PRO A 7 30.83 23.43 3.79
C PRO A 7 30.07 22.94 5.02
N LEU A 8 29.38 23.85 5.70
CA LEU A 8 28.50 23.54 6.83
C LEU A 8 27.39 22.52 6.45
N GLN A 9 27.23 22.21 5.17
CA GLN A 9 26.39 21.12 4.65
C GLN A 9 26.90 19.72 4.99
N GLN A 10 28.16 19.58 5.41
CA GLN A 10 28.79 18.28 5.67
C GLN A 10 28.69 17.84 7.14
N LEU A 11 28.12 18.68 8.01
CA LEU A 11 27.90 18.38 9.41
C LEU A 11 26.40 18.28 9.70
N ASP A 12 25.81 17.12 9.38
CA ASP A 12 24.60 16.63 10.08
C ASP A 12 25.05 15.56 11.09
N PRO A 13 25.74 15.93 12.19
CA PRO A 13 26.30 14.99 13.16
C PRO A 13 25.23 14.17 13.91
N PHE A 14 23.96 14.53 13.75
CA PHE A 14 22.83 13.90 14.45
C PHE A 14 21.80 13.27 13.50
N GLY A 15 22.03 13.27 12.17
CA GLY A 15 21.11 12.71 11.18
C GLY A 15 19.71 13.34 11.20
N VAL A 16 19.61 14.64 11.50
CA VAL A 16 18.33 15.35 11.65
C VAL A 16 17.55 15.41 10.34
N GLN A 17 18.23 15.61 9.20
CA GLN A 17 17.52 15.63 7.90
C GLN A 17 16.97 14.24 7.54
N GLN A 18 17.71 13.19 7.86
CA GLN A 18 17.29 11.82 7.62
C GLN A 18 16.12 11.42 8.53
N SER A 19 16.17 11.80 9.81
CA SER A 19 15.09 11.52 10.77
C SER A 19 13.81 12.28 10.44
N LEU A 20 13.90 13.54 9.99
CA LEU A 20 12.76 14.30 9.48
C LEU A 20 12.13 13.66 8.24
N GLY A 21 12.96 13.15 7.31
CA GLY A 21 12.47 12.43 6.13
C GLY A 21 11.73 11.12 6.48
N VAL A 22 12.28 10.35 7.42
CA VAL A 22 11.66 9.11 7.91
C VAL A 22 10.35 9.40 8.64
N ALA A 23 10.34 10.39 9.54
CA ALA A 23 9.15 10.80 10.27
C ALA A 23 8.05 11.31 9.33
N GLY A 24 8.41 12.16 8.36
CA GLY A 24 7.48 12.67 7.36
C GLY A 24 6.84 11.55 6.52
N ARG A 25 7.62 10.56 6.12
CA ARG A 25 7.11 9.38 5.39
C ARG A 25 6.20 8.53 6.25
N ALA A 26 6.57 8.26 7.50
CA ALA A 26 5.75 7.49 8.43
C ALA A 26 4.41 8.17 8.70
N VAL A 27 4.41 9.47 9.00
CA VAL A 27 3.20 10.27 9.21
C VAL A 27 2.35 10.34 7.94
N GLY A 28 2.96 10.60 6.78
CA GLY A 28 2.25 10.62 5.51
C GLY A 28 1.60 9.28 5.17
N THR A 29 2.27 8.16 5.45
CA THR A 29 1.74 6.81 5.23
C THR A 29 0.60 6.51 6.21
N PHE A 30 0.77 6.84 7.48
CA PHE A 30 -0.27 6.72 8.50
C PHE A 30 -1.54 7.47 8.09
N LEU A 31 -1.42 8.76 7.76
CA LEU A 31 -2.55 9.61 7.38
C LEU A 31 -3.17 9.15 6.05
N GLY A 32 -2.34 8.80 5.07
CA GLY A 32 -2.83 8.28 3.79
C GLY A 32 -3.63 6.99 3.94
N THR A 33 -3.14 6.06 4.77
CA THR A 33 -3.84 4.80 5.07
C THR A 33 -5.15 5.07 5.79
N LEU A 34 -5.16 6.00 6.75
CA LEU A 34 -6.37 6.41 7.46
C LEU A 34 -7.41 6.99 6.51
N ILE A 35 -7.02 7.91 5.63
CA ILE A 35 -7.92 8.56 4.69
C ILE A 35 -8.47 7.54 3.69
N VAL A 36 -7.60 6.75 3.06
CA VAL A 36 -8.00 5.78 2.04
C VAL A 36 -8.83 4.65 2.66
N GLY A 37 -8.39 4.09 3.77
CA GLY A 37 -9.11 3.04 4.48
C GLY A 37 -10.45 3.54 5.01
N ALA A 38 -10.54 4.77 5.53
CA ALA A 38 -11.81 5.38 5.94
C ALA A 38 -12.76 5.56 4.76
N LEU A 39 -12.26 6.01 3.60
CA LEU A 39 -13.06 6.12 2.38
C LEU A 39 -13.59 4.74 1.94
N LEU A 40 -12.76 3.70 1.96
CA LEU A 40 -13.19 2.34 1.63
C LEU A 40 -14.28 1.84 2.58
N LEU A 41 -14.09 2.03 3.88
CA LEU A 41 -15.05 1.62 4.91
C LEU A 41 -16.37 2.39 4.79
N ALA A 42 -16.32 3.67 4.42
CA ALA A 42 -17.50 4.52 4.31
C ALA A 42 -18.32 4.25 3.04
N PHE A 43 -17.66 3.92 1.91
CA PHE A 43 -18.33 3.86 0.61
C PHE A 43 -18.60 2.44 0.10
N VAL A 44 -17.89 1.42 0.58
CA VAL A 44 -17.90 0.09 -0.07
C VAL A 44 -17.96 -1.06 0.94
N ASP A 45 -18.86 -0.97 1.92
CA ASP A 45 -18.82 -1.82 3.12
C ASP A 45 -18.90 -3.34 2.83
N GLU A 46 -19.84 -3.78 2.00
CA GLU A 46 -20.00 -5.20 1.63
C GLU A 46 -18.86 -5.74 0.75
N TRP A 47 -18.29 -4.89 -0.12
CA TRP A 47 -17.17 -5.29 -0.97
C TRP A 47 -15.88 -5.41 -0.14
N PHE A 48 -15.69 -4.50 0.80
CA PHE A 48 -14.55 -4.49 1.69
C PHE A 48 -14.51 -5.73 2.59
N GLU A 49 -15.65 -6.16 3.14
CA GLU A 49 -15.73 -7.39 3.93
C GLU A 49 -15.38 -8.65 3.13
N ARG A 50 -15.86 -8.75 1.89
CA ARG A 50 -15.50 -9.87 1.01
C ARG A 50 -14.00 -9.90 0.74
N LEU A 51 -13.39 -8.74 0.52
CA LEU A 51 -11.95 -8.66 0.30
C LEU A 51 -11.14 -9.01 1.54
N LEU A 52 -11.59 -8.62 2.73
CA LEU A 52 -10.95 -9.05 3.99
C LEU A 52 -11.00 -10.57 4.13
N GLY A 53 -12.12 -11.21 3.77
CA GLY A 53 -12.25 -12.67 3.72
C GLY A 53 -11.27 -13.31 2.74
N VAL A 54 -11.13 -12.77 1.53
CA VAL A 54 -10.18 -13.29 0.52
C VAL A 54 -8.73 -13.16 0.99
N VAL A 55 -8.36 -12.06 1.65
CA VAL A 55 -7.01 -11.87 2.21
C VAL A 55 -6.72 -12.87 3.33
N ASP A 56 -7.74 -13.24 4.11
CA ASP A 56 -7.63 -14.20 5.20
C ASP A 56 -7.55 -15.66 4.71
N GLU A 57 -8.48 -16.05 3.84
CA GLU A 57 -8.63 -17.41 3.36
C GLU A 57 -7.54 -17.78 2.34
N GLU A 58 -7.17 -16.83 1.48
CA GLU A 58 -6.31 -17.08 0.32
C GLU A 58 -5.16 -16.06 0.18
N PRO A 59 -4.27 -15.94 1.17
CA PRO A 59 -3.18 -14.96 1.13
C PRO A 59 -2.16 -15.27 0.03
N ILE A 60 -1.85 -16.55 -0.20
CA ILE A 60 -0.86 -16.97 -1.23
C ILE A 60 -1.40 -16.76 -2.65
N PRO A 61 -2.62 -17.23 -3.00
CA PRO A 61 -3.21 -16.90 -4.30
C PRO A 61 -3.32 -15.40 -4.54
N SER A 62 -3.76 -14.64 -3.54
CA SER A 62 -3.83 -13.17 -3.62
C SER A 62 -2.45 -12.56 -3.91
N PHE A 63 -1.40 -13.00 -3.21
CA PHE A 63 -0.03 -12.53 -3.49
C PHE A 63 0.42 -12.81 -4.92
N LEU A 64 0.17 -14.02 -5.44
CA LEU A 64 0.54 -14.41 -6.80
C LEU A 64 -0.23 -13.61 -7.87
N TRP A 65 -1.53 -13.38 -7.66
CA TRP A 65 -2.33 -12.50 -8.51
C TRP A 65 -1.83 -11.06 -8.47
N GLY A 66 -1.34 -10.60 -7.32
CA GLY A 66 -0.66 -9.32 -7.17
C GLY A 66 0.59 -9.21 -8.03
N ILE A 67 1.47 -10.21 -7.97
CA ILE A 67 2.68 -10.29 -8.82
C ILE A 67 2.29 -10.29 -10.29
N GLY A 68 1.32 -11.13 -10.68
CA GLY A 68 0.82 -11.19 -12.06
C GLY A 68 0.31 -9.83 -12.54
N THR A 69 -0.47 -9.14 -11.71
CA THR A 69 -0.98 -7.79 -11.99
C THR A 69 0.14 -6.79 -12.18
N LEU A 70 1.17 -6.83 -11.33
CA LEU A 70 2.33 -5.95 -11.44
C LEU A 70 3.10 -6.20 -12.74
N VAL A 71 3.32 -7.46 -13.11
CA VAL A 71 3.97 -7.83 -14.38
C VAL A 71 3.17 -7.31 -15.57
N VAL A 72 1.85 -7.53 -15.57
CA VAL A 72 0.96 -7.01 -16.63
C VAL A 72 1.02 -5.48 -16.69
N PHE A 73 0.94 -4.80 -15.54
CA PHE A 73 1.01 -3.34 -15.46
C PHE A 73 2.31 -2.79 -16.03
N VAL A 74 3.45 -3.40 -15.71
CA VAL A 74 4.76 -3.00 -16.25
C VAL A 74 4.84 -3.25 -17.75
N CYS A 75 4.41 -4.42 -18.23
CA CYS A 75 4.39 -4.74 -19.65
C CYS A 75 3.52 -3.76 -20.45
N VAL A 76 2.31 -3.47 -19.97
CA VAL A 76 1.41 -2.48 -20.58
C VAL A 76 2.05 -1.09 -20.53
N GLY A 77 2.63 -0.69 -19.40
CA GLY A 77 3.34 0.59 -19.27
C GLY A 77 4.46 0.76 -20.29
N ILE A 78 5.28 -0.28 -20.51
CA ILE A 78 6.36 -0.27 -21.51
C ILE A 78 5.79 -0.09 -22.93
N ILE A 79 4.73 -0.82 -23.27
CA ILE A 79 4.06 -0.69 -24.57
C ILE A 79 3.58 0.75 -24.77
N PHE A 80 3.00 1.35 -23.73
CA PHE A 80 2.49 2.71 -23.79
C PHE A 80 3.60 3.73 -23.98
N VAL A 81 4.72 3.61 -23.28
CA VAL A 81 5.89 4.50 -23.44
C VAL A 81 6.45 4.47 -24.86
N ILE A 82 6.45 3.30 -25.53
CA ILE A 82 6.95 3.17 -26.90
C ILE A 82 6.02 3.86 -27.92
N THR A 83 4.74 4.00 -27.60
CA THR A 83 3.75 4.62 -28.49
C THR A 83 3.54 6.10 -28.16
N VAL A 84 3.53 6.98 -29.18
CA VAL A 84 3.28 8.42 -29.00
C VAL A 84 1.92 8.69 -28.31
N ILE A 85 0.90 7.89 -28.64
CA ILE A 85 -0.44 7.95 -28.02
C ILE A 85 -0.41 7.39 -26.60
N GLY A 86 0.40 6.35 -26.36
CA GLY A 86 0.49 5.72 -25.05
C GLY A 86 1.06 6.65 -23.99
N LEU A 87 1.83 7.69 -24.32
CA LEU A 87 2.23 8.70 -23.33
C LEU A 87 1.03 9.44 -22.74
N LEU A 88 0.00 9.74 -23.55
CA LEU A 88 -1.22 10.39 -23.06
C LEU A 88 -2.05 9.44 -22.20
N LEU A 89 -2.13 8.16 -22.59
CA LEU A 89 -2.87 7.15 -21.84
C LEU A 89 -2.08 6.55 -20.66
N LEU A 90 -0.77 6.78 -20.57
CA LEU A 90 0.04 6.34 -19.45
C LEU A 90 -0.40 7.06 -18.17
N LEU A 91 -0.76 8.34 -18.28
CA LEU A 91 -1.24 9.13 -17.14
C LEU A 91 -2.50 8.52 -16.47
N PRO A 92 -3.61 8.24 -17.18
CA PRO A 92 -4.76 7.58 -16.56
C PRO A 92 -4.43 6.17 -16.06
N LEU A 93 -3.57 5.43 -16.76
CA LEU A 93 -3.13 4.10 -16.31
C LEU A 93 -2.39 4.18 -14.95
N LEU A 94 -1.51 5.17 -14.79
CA LEU A 94 -0.80 5.43 -13.53
C LEU A 94 -1.78 5.83 -12.42
N VAL A 95 -2.77 6.66 -12.71
CA VAL A 95 -3.80 7.04 -11.72
C VAL A 95 -4.58 5.82 -11.25
N VAL A 96 -5.05 4.97 -12.17
CA VAL A 96 -5.76 3.74 -11.81
C VAL A 96 -4.87 2.80 -11.00
N GLY A 97 -3.62 2.59 -11.43
CA GLY A 97 -2.66 1.77 -10.70
C GLY A 97 -2.39 2.31 -9.29
N LEU A 98 -2.29 3.62 -9.13
CA LEU A 98 -2.07 4.27 -7.85
C LEU A 98 -3.28 4.11 -6.91
N LEU A 99 -4.49 4.31 -7.42
CA LEU A 99 -5.72 4.09 -6.66
C LEU A 99 -5.85 2.63 -6.22
N LEU A 100 -5.60 1.69 -7.13
CA LEU A 100 -5.65 0.25 -6.85
C LEU A 100 -4.62 -0.14 -5.79
N LYS A 101 -3.39 0.38 -5.92
CA LYS A 101 -2.32 0.20 -4.94
C LYS A 101 -2.74 0.69 -3.56
N PHE A 102 -3.18 1.94 -3.44
CA PHE A 102 -3.56 2.50 -2.14
C PHE A 102 -4.75 1.78 -1.52
N ALA A 103 -5.74 1.39 -2.33
CA ALA A 103 -6.89 0.63 -1.86
C ALA A 103 -6.48 -0.76 -1.35
N GLY A 104 -5.63 -1.47 -2.10
CA GLY A 104 -5.09 -2.76 -1.72
C GLY A 104 -4.25 -2.70 -0.45
N ASP A 105 -3.36 -1.70 -0.34
CA ASP A 105 -2.55 -1.50 0.86
C ASP A 105 -3.43 -1.25 2.08
N ALA A 106 -4.40 -0.34 1.97
CA ALA A 106 -5.30 0.00 3.07
C ALA A 106 -6.11 -1.22 3.55
N LEU A 107 -6.61 -2.04 2.62
CA LEU A 107 -7.29 -3.30 2.93
C LEU A 107 -6.42 -4.21 3.81
N VAL A 108 -5.18 -4.47 3.39
CA VAL A 108 -4.28 -5.39 4.10
C VAL A 108 -3.86 -4.80 5.45
N TYR A 109 -3.63 -3.49 5.54
CA TYR A 109 -3.34 -2.84 6.83
C TYR A 109 -4.51 -2.92 7.80
N VAL A 110 -5.75 -2.72 7.36
CA VAL A 110 -6.95 -2.88 8.20
C VAL A 110 -7.08 -4.31 8.68
N TYR A 111 -6.86 -5.29 7.80
CA TYR A 111 -6.84 -6.72 8.17
C TYR A 111 -5.79 -7.01 9.25
N VAL A 112 -4.56 -6.57 9.05
CA VAL A 112 -3.47 -6.72 10.04
C VAL A 112 -3.83 -6.02 11.35
N GLY A 113 -4.43 -4.83 11.28
CA GLY A 113 -4.88 -4.07 12.45
C GLY A 113 -5.96 -4.81 13.25
N GLY A 114 -6.91 -5.46 12.57
CA GLY A 114 -7.90 -6.32 13.19
C GLY A 114 -7.27 -7.52 13.88
N ARG A 115 -6.38 -8.24 13.20
CA ARG A 115 -5.68 -9.39 13.79
C ARG A 115 -4.80 -9.03 14.96
N ALA A 116 -4.16 -7.86 14.92
CA ALA A 116 -3.37 -7.35 16.02
C ALA A 116 -4.24 -6.98 17.23
N ALA A 117 -5.40 -6.36 17.01
CA ALA A 117 -6.34 -6.03 18.08
C ALA A 117 -6.93 -7.30 18.73
N GLU A 118 -7.34 -8.28 17.91
CA GLU A 118 -7.81 -9.59 18.37
C GLU A 118 -6.76 -10.32 19.20
N GLY A 119 -5.50 -10.36 18.75
CA GLY A 119 -4.41 -10.99 19.49
C GLY A 119 -4.03 -10.29 20.81
N LEU A 120 -4.51 -9.07 21.03
CA LEU A 120 -4.34 -8.31 22.26
C LEU A 120 -5.60 -8.30 23.15
N ASP A 121 -6.61 -9.10 22.80
CA ASP A 121 -7.92 -9.13 23.46
C ASP A 121 -8.59 -7.75 23.54
N TRP A 122 -8.34 -6.89 22.56
CA TRP A 122 -8.97 -5.57 22.47
C TRP A 122 -10.26 -5.62 21.68
N GLU A 123 -11.39 -5.43 22.37
CA GLU A 123 -12.67 -5.21 21.71
C GLU A 123 -12.67 -3.83 21.04
N THR A 124 -12.38 -3.80 19.74
CA THR A 124 -12.38 -2.56 18.95
C THR A 124 -13.36 -2.65 17.79
N SER A 125 -13.92 -1.50 17.40
CA SER A 125 -14.77 -1.40 16.22
C SER A 125 -13.92 -1.48 14.94
N ARG A 126 -14.56 -1.62 13.78
CA ARG A 126 -13.90 -1.62 12.46
C ARG A 126 -13.02 -0.39 12.22
N TRP A 127 -13.44 0.76 12.76
CA TRP A 127 -12.65 1.99 12.75
C TRP A 127 -11.40 1.90 13.65
N GLY A 128 -11.49 1.15 14.75
CA GLY A 128 -10.34 0.79 15.58
C GLY A 128 -9.32 -0.06 14.82
N HIS A 129 -9.77 -1.09 14.08
CA HIS A 129 -8.89 -1.89 13.22
C HIS A 129 -8.15 -1.03 12.18
N LEU A 130 -8.84 -0.05 11.59
CA LEU A 130 -8.22 0.91 10.67
C LEU A 130 -7.14 1.76 11.36
N VAL A 131 -7.40 2.27 12.56
CA VAL A 131 -6.41 3.06 13.30
C VAL A 131 -5.18 2.22 13.64
N VAL A 132 -5.38 1.01 14.16
CA VAL A 132 -4.27 0.10 14.47
C VAL A 132 -3.49 -0.25 13.20
N GLY A 133 -4.19 -0.57 12.11
CA GLY A 133 -3.61 -0.84 10.80
C GLY A 133 -2.79 0.34 10.26
N ALA A 134 -3.31 1.57 10.37
CA ALA A 134 -2.60 2.78 9.97
C ALA A 134 -1.33 2.99 10.80
N VAL A 135 -1.35 2.68 12.11
CA VAL A 135 -0.14 2.70 12.96
C VAL A 135 0.90 1.72 12.42
N PHE A 136 0.50 0.48 12.10
CA PHE A 136 1.40 -0.48 11.45
C PHE A 136 1.95 0.05 10.13
N ALA A 137 1.13 0.67 9.29
CA ALA A 137 1.58 1.27 8.04
C ALA A 137 2.65 2.35 8.26
N GLY A 138 2.46 3.21 9.26
CA GLY A 138 3.45 4.20 9.68
C GLY A 138 4.76 3.57 10.17
N LEU A 139 4.68 2.51 10.97
CA LEU A 139 5.85 1.78 11.49
C LEU A 139 6.64 1.09 10.37
N VAL A 140 5.94 0.43 9.43
CA VAL A 140 6.56 -0.16 8.23
C VAL A 140 7.26 0.92 7.41
N ALA A 141 6.61 2.06 7.21
CA ALA A 141 7.19 3.21 6.53
C ALA A 141 8.32 3.91 7.30
N ALA A 142 8.51 3.64 8.59
CA ALA A 142 9.64 4.18 9.34
C ALA A 142 10.95 3.42 9.03
N VAL A 143 10.88 2.18 8.54
CA VAL A 143 12.06 1.33 8.29
C VAL A 143 12.32 1.22 6.78
N PRO A 144 13.34 1.88 6.19
CA PRO A 144 13.50 1.94 4.73
C PRO A 144 13.70 0.59 4.04
N ALA A 145 14.64 -0.24 4.53
CA ALA A 145 14.98 -1.50 3.89
C ALA A 145 13.88 -2.56 4.05
N VAL A 146 13.49 -2.81 5.31
CA VAL A 146 12.45 -3.80 5.65
C VAL A 146 11.08 -3.33 5.17
N GLY A 147 10.79 -2.03 5.31
CA GLY A 147 9.52 -1.45 4.91
C GLY A 147 9.26 -1.53 3.42
N GLY A 148 10.30 -1.45 2.57
CA GLY A 148 10.15 -1.63 1.13
C GLY A 148 9.65 -3.03 0.76
N LEU A 149 10.28 -4.07 1.31
CA LEU A 149 9.89 -5.46 1.06
C LEU A 149 8.50 -5.78 1.64
N ILE A 150 8.23 -5.35 2.88
CA ILE A 150 6.91 -5.55 3.50
C ILE A 150 5.84 -4.82 2.71
N SER A 151 6.07 -3.55 2.32
CA SER A 151 5.11 -2.79 1.50
C SER A 151 4.86 -3.45 0.16
N PHE A 152 5.88 -4.06 -0.46
CA PHE A 152 5.71 -4.81 -1.70
C PHE A 152 4.81 -6.03 -1.51
N VAL A 153 5.02 -6.81 -0.44
CA VAL A 153 4.18 -7.98 -0.12
C VAL A 153 2.74 -7.55 0.17
N ILE A 154 2.56 -6.54 1.01
CA ILE A 154 1.26 -5.96 1.35
C ILE A 154 0.54 -5.49 0.10
N SER A 155 1.22 -4.75 -0.77
CA SER A 155 0.62 -4.24 -1.99
C SER A 155 0.26 -5.35 -2.97
N SER A 156 1.11 -6.37 -3.08
CA SER A 156 0.82 -7.54 -3.91
C SER A 156 -0.42 -8.28 -3.41
N ILE A 157 -0.51 -8.55 -2.10
CA ILE A 157 -1.69 -9.21 -1.52
C ILE A 157 -2.94 -8.36 -1.73
N GLY A 158 -2.88 -7.06 -1.44
CA GLY A 158 -4.05 -6.18 -1.53
C GLY A 158 -4.57 -6.00 -2.95
N VAL A 159 -3.67 -5.68 -3.89
CA VAL A 159 -4.02 -5.57 -5.32
C VAL A 159 -4.50 -6.92 -5.86
N GLY A 160 -3.81 -8.00 -5.49
CA GLY A 160 -4.16 -9.33 -5.94
C GLY A 160 -5.48 -9.83 -5.40
N ALA A 161 -5.84 -9.55 -4.14
CA ALA A 161 -7.15 -9.86 -3.58
C ALA A 161 -8.28 -9.17 -4.34
N ILE A 162 -8.07 -7.90 -4.73
CA ILE A 162 -9.02 -7.16 -5.57
C ILE A 162 -9.18 -7.88 -6.91
N VAL A 163 -8.09 -8.12 -7.64
CA VAL A 163 -8.13 -8.74 -8.97
C VAL A 163 -8.67 -10.18 -8.94
N HIS A 164 -8.27 -10.97 -7.94
CA HIS A 164 -8.71 -12.35 -7.76
C HIS A 164 -10.23 -12.44 -7.55
N THR A 165 -10.77 -11.54 -6.73
CA THR A 165 -12.21 -11.45 -6.49
C THR A 165 -13.00 -11.14 -7.77
N TRP A 166 -12.45 -10.28 -8.64
CA TRP A 166 -13.06 -10.01 -9.95
C TRP A 166 -13.06 -11.23 -10.86
N TYR A 167 -11.97 -12.01 -10.88
CA TYR A 167 -11.86 -13.21 -11.71
C TYR A 167 -12.83 -14.32 -11.27
N ARG A 168 -12.94 -14.59 -9.96
CA ARG A 168 -13.84 -15.61 -9.38
C ARG A 168 -15.31 -15.41 -9.78
N LYS A 169 -15.73 -14.14 -9.90
CA LYS A 169 -17.09 -13.79 -10.31
C LYS A 169 -17.42 -14.24 -11.75
N TYR A 170 -16.42 -14.33 -12.63
CA TYR A 170 -16.62 -14.81 -14.02
C TYR A 170 -16.67 -16.34 -14.12
N ASP A 171 -16.04 -17.06 -13.20
CA ASP A 171 -16.01 -18.53 -13.20
C ASP A 171 -17.31 -19.11 -12.60
N GLU A 172 -17.91 -18.45 -11.61
CA GLU A 172 -19.22 -18.83 -11.04
C GLU A 172 -20.41 -18.58 -11.99
N SER A 173 -20.19 -17.94 -13.16
CA SER A 173 -21.22 -17.64 -14.16
C SER A 173 -21.04 -18.39 -15.49
N ALA A 174 -20.09 -19.33 -15.55
CA ALA A 174 -19.87 -20.29 -16.64
C ALA A 174 -20.40 -21.69 -16.28
#